data_AF-A0A844FDU8-F1
#
_entry.id   AF-A0A844FDU8-F1
#
_cell.length_a   1.000
_cell.length_b   1.000
_cell.length_c   1.000
_cell.angle_alpha   90.00
_cell.angle_beta   90.00
_cell.angle_gamma   90.00
#
_symmetry.space_group_name_H-M   'P 1'
#
loop_
_entity.id
_entity.type
_entity.pdbx_description
1 polymer ?
#
loop_
_entity_poly.entity_id
_entity_poly.type
_entity_poly.pdbx_seq_one_letter_code
_entity_poly.pdbx_strand_id
1 'polypeptide(L)'
;MDNKLLAFFIFYTLKNTEIKKSNVKNVLLLDLDSLDTEYTTEKIRILKEVGPYFPEELIPILNKSLLITEKIIKTHETMNFIKNNEPFKEVQLTKVENNKERFNYIISTLKREIPEEKINNIGYPFNLILNYDKYKYMFNLFSSIVSNPEKLDNPKELISLIEPMMEGKDEKEKKKMKEMLQMAEIMMALEPSNKKEKDSETK
;
A
#
# COMPACT_ATOMS: atom_id res chain seq x y z
N MET A 1 -25.65 -34.12 38.70
CA MET A 1 -25.22 -35.15 37.74
C MET A 1 -23.72 -35.07 37.66
N ASP A 2 -23.04 -36.14 38.07
CA ASP A 2 -21.62 -36.10 38.42
C ASP A 2 -20.73 -35.96 37.19
N ASN A 3 -19.82 -34.97 37.22
CA ASN A 3 -18.76 -34.77 36.22
C ASN A 3 -17.88 -36.03 36.02
N LYS A 4 -17.91 -36.97 36.96
CA LYS A 4 -17.25 -38.29 36.88
C LYS A 4 -17.85 -39.18 35.80
N LEU A 5 -19.17 -39.12 35.58
CA LEU A 5 -19.86 -39.91 34.55
C LEU A 5 -19.53 -39.39 33.14
N LEU A 6 -19.36 -38.07 33.01
CA LEU A 6 -18.98 -37.42 31.75
C LEU A 6 -17.50 -37.69 31.41
N ALA A 7 -16.62 -37.66 32.41
CA ALA A 7 -15.22 -38.08 32.26
C ALA A 7 -15.08 -39.56 31.86
N PHE A 8 -15.93 -40.44 32.42
CA PHE A 8 -15.95 -41.86 32.06
C PHE A 8 -16.46 -42.07 30.63
N PHE A 9 -17.44 -41.29 30.18
CA PHE A 9 -17.94 -41.33 28.80
C PHE A 9 -16.86 -40.88 27.80
N ILE A 10 -16.13 -39.80 28.10
CA ILE A 10 -15.01 -39.32 27.27
C ILE A 10 -13.91 -40.39 27.18
N PHE A 11 -13.52 -40.99 28.31
CA PHE A 11 -12.52 -42.06 28.32
C PHE A 11 -12.99 -43.32 27.61
N TYR A 12 -14.28 -43.66 27.70
CA TYR A 12 -14.87 -44.80 27.00
C TYR A 12 -14.89 -44.58 25.48
N THR A 13 -15.23 -43.37 25.02
CA THR A 13 -15.18 -43.01 23.59
C THR A 13 -13.75 -42.96 23.03
N LEU A 14 -12.74 -42.69 23.88
CA LEU A 14 -11.33 -42.72 23.50
C LEU A 14 -10.72 -44.14 23.46
N LYS A 15 -11.38 -45.13 24.08
CA LYS A 15 -10.81 -46.49 24.22
C LYS A 15 -11.08 -47.40 23.01
N ASN A 16 -11.88 -46.96 22.03
CA ASN A 16 -12.31 -47.81 20.92
C ASN A 16 -11.72 -47.41 19.56
N THR A 17 -10.39 -47.30 19.51
CA THR A 17 -9.64 -47.44 18.27
C THR A 17 -8.54 -48.44 18.52
N GLU A 18 -8.57 -49.55 17.79
CA GLU A 18 -7.54 -50.57 17.79
C GLU A 18 -6.16 -49.90 17.70
N ILE A 19 -5.41 -49.93 18.80
CA ILE A 19 -4.00 -49.54 18.82
C ILE A 19 -3.25 -50.68 18.10
N LYS A 20 -3.25 -50.63 16.77
CA LYS A 20 -2.21 -51.28 15.99
C LYS A 20 -0.90 -50.67 16.47
N LYS A 21 0.02 -51.52 16.94
CA LYS A 21 1.43 -51.22 17.18
C LYS A 21 2.06 -50.71 15.87
N SER A 22 1.81 -49.46 15.50
CA SER A 22 2.60 -48.76 14.49
C SER A 22 3.68 -47.99 15.23
N ASN A 23 4.93 -48.25 14.83
CA ASN A 23 6.15 -47.61 15.30
C ASN A 23 5.95 -46.17 15.81
N VAL A 24 6.14 -46.01 17.12
CA VAL A 24 6.14 -44.73 17.87
C VAL A 24 7.16 -43.72 17.32
N LYS A 25 8.06 -44.13 16.42
CA LYS A 25 9.01 -43.25 15.72
C LYS A 25 8.37 -42.28 14.71
N ASN A 26 7.14 -42.52 14.25
CA ASN A 26 6.52 -41.70 13.19
C ASN A 26 5.48 -40.68 13.68
N VAL A 27 5.15 -40.64 14.98
CA VAL A 27 4.17 -39.66 15.52
C VAL A 27 4.78 -38.26 15.71
N LEU A 28 6.11 -38.15 15.67
CA LEU A 28 6.85 -36.89 15.81
C LEU A 28 7.23 -36.22 14.47
N LEU A 29 6.83 -36.78 13.34
CA LEU A 29 6.82 -36.06 12.08
C LEU A 29 5.49 -35.31 12.00
N LEU A 30 5.42 -34.16 12.68
CA LEU A 30 4.46 -33.13 12.30
C LEU A 30 4.68 -32.91 10.81
N ASP A 31 3.64 -33.11 10.00
CA ASP A 31 3.68 -32.80 8.58
C ASP A 31 3.76 -31.29 8.43
N LEU A 32 4.97 -30.77 8.55
CA LEU A 32 5.27 -29.34 8.50
C LEU A 32 5.06 -28.79 7.09
N ASP A 33 5.06 -29.64 6.06
CA ASP A 33 5.00 -29.22 4.66
C ASP A 33 3.60 -28.73 4.23
N SER A 34 2.55 -29.04 5.01
CA SER A 34 1.17 -28.62 4.78
C SER A 34 0.68 -27.55 5.77
N LEU A 35 1.59 -26.93 6.53
CA LEU A 35 1.23 -25.95 7.56
C LEU A 35 0.74 -24.63 6.95
N ASP A 36 -0.53 -24.30 7.18
CA ASP A 36 -1.10 -22.97 6.90
C ASP A 36 -0.60 -21.96 7.94
N THR A 37 0.46 -21.23 7.60
CA THR A 37 1.09 -20.26 8.50
C THR A 37 0.24 -19.01 8.70
N GLU A 38 -0.55 -18.60 7.70
CA GLU A 38 -1.39 -17.41 7.77
C GLU A 38 -2.54 -17.63 8.77
N TYR A 39 -3.28 -18.73 8.58
CA TYR A 39 -4.36 -19.11 9.48
C TYR A 39 -3.86 -19.34 10.91
N THR A 40 -2.73 -20.04 11.08
CA THR A 40 -2.19 -20.33 12.41
C THR A 40 -1.74 -19.05 13.14
N THR A 41 -1.14 -18.10 12.42
CA THR A 41 -0.74 -16.80 12.97
C THR A 41 -1.96 -16.01 13.44
N GLU A 42 -3.06 -16.03 12.68
CA GLU A 42 -4.30 -15.40 13.07
C GLU A 42 -4.88 -16.00 14.37
N LYS A 43 -4.88 -17.33 14.49
CA LYS A 43 -5.36 -18.01 15.70
C LYS A 43 -4.50 -17.73 16.92
N ILE A 44 -3.17 -17.67 16.76
CA ILE A 44 -2.26 -17.23 17.83
C ILE A 44 -2.60 -15.82 18.30
N ARG A 45 -2.84 -14.89 17.37
CA ARG A 45 -3.21 -13.51 17.70
C ARG A 45 -4.50 -13.48 18.52
N ILE A 46 -5.55 -14.16 18.07
CA ILE A 46 -6.83 -14.23 18.80
C ILE A 46 -6.61 -14.85 20.19
N LEU A 47 -5.86 -15.95 20.29
CA LEU A 47 -5.56 -16.60 21.56
C LEU A 47 -4.78 -15.72 22.54
N LYS A 48 -3.89 -14.85 22.05
CA LYS A 48 -3.21 -13.87 22.91
C LYS A 48 -4.15 -12.80 23.45
N GLU A 49 -5.14 -12.37 22.66
CA GLU A 49 -6.13 -11.37 23.08
C GLU A 49 -7.16 -11.96 24.07
N VAL A 50 -7.61 -13.20 23.85
CA VAL A 50 -8.57 -13.85 24.77
C VAL A 50 -7.91 -14.59 25.94
N GLY A 51 -6.61 -14.87 25.82
CA GLY A 51 -5.82 -15.63 26.79
C GLY A 51 -5.88 -15.11 28.22
N PRO A 52 -5.84 -13.78 28.47
CA PRO A 52 -5.95 -13.22 29.83
C PRO A 52 -7.25 -13.57 30.57
N TYR A 53 -8.31 -13.96 29.84
CA TYR A 53 -9.60 -14.33 30.44
C TYR A 53 -9.73 -15.83 30.76
N PHE A 54 -8.68 -16.62 30.48
CA PHE A 54 -8.65 -18.04 30.82
C PHE A 54 -8.36 -18.23 32.31
N PRO A 55 -8.76 -19.38 32.90
CA PRO A 55 -8.36 -19.75 34.26
C PRO A 55 -6.86 -19.61 34.50
N GLU A 56 -6.46 -19.08 35.65
CA GLU A 56 -5.06 -18.78 35.99
C GLU A 56 -4.13 -20.00 35.82
N GLU A 57 -4.64 -21.19 36.16
CA GLU A 57 -3.94 -22.47 36.04
C GLU A 57 -3.55 -22.81 34.59
N LEU A 58 -4.30 -22.32 33.60
CA LEU A 58 -4.07 -22.59 32.18
C LEU A 58 -3.13 -21.58 31.53
N ILE A 59 -2.93 -20.40 32.13
CA ILE A 59 -2.07 -19.34 31.56
C ILE A 59 -0.63 -19.82 31.29
N PRO A 60 0.05 -20.53 32.22
CA PRO A 60 1.41 -21.02 31.96
C PRO A 60 1.46 -22.05 30.82
N ILE A 61 0.44 -22.88 30.69
CA ILE A 61 0.33 -23.88 29.63
C ILE A 61 0.12 -23.17 28.30
N LEU A 62 -0.84 -22.24 28.23
CA LEU A 62 -1.14 -21.45 27.04
C LEU A 62 0.10 -20.70 26.55
N ASN A 63 0.83 -20.02 27.44
CA ASN A 63 2.04 -19.28 27.07
C ASN A 63 3.13 -20.19 26.50
N LYS A 64 3.34 -21.37 27.09
CA LYS A 64 4.28 -22.37 26.55
C LYS A 64 3.84 -22.88 25.18
N SER A 65 2.56 -23.21 25.04
CA SER A 65 1.99 -23.68 23.78
C SER A 65 2.14 -22.63 22.68
N LEU A 66 1.76 -21.38 22.95
CA LEU A 66 1.91 -20.25 22.02
C LEU A 66 3.37 -20.08 21.58
N LEU A 67 4.31 -20.08 22.54
CA LEU A 67 5.74 -19.97 22.23
C LEU A 67 6.25 -21.12 21.34
N ILE A 68 5.80 -22.36 21.62
CA ILE A 68 6.18 -23.52 20.80
C ILE A 68 5.59 -23.38 19.39
N THR A 69 4.32 -23.01 19.26
CA THR A 69 3.67 -22.84 17.96
C THR A 69 4.32 -21.73 17.14
N GLU A 70 4.68 -20.60 17.75
CA GLU A 70 5.41 -19.53 17.06
C GLU A 70 6.77 -20.00 16.54
N LYS A 71 7.50 -20.79 17.34
CA LYS A 71 8.77 -21.39 16.89
C LYS A 71 8.56 -22.34 15.72
N ILE A 72 7.52 -23.17 15.75
CA ILE A 72 7.18 -24.08 14.65
C ILE A 72 6.90 -23.30 13.36
N ILE A 73 6.11 -22.22 13.43
CA ILE A 73 5.82 -21.36 12.27
C ILE A 73 7.12 -20.78 11.70
N LYS A 74 7.99 -20.23 12.55
CA LYS A 74 9.27 -19.65 12.10
C LYS A 74 10.21 -20.70 11.50
N THR A 75 10.24 -21.90 12.06
CA THR A 75 10.99 -23.02 11.49
C THR A 75 10.43 -23.42 10.12
N HIS A 76 9.12 -23.48 9.95
CA HIS A 76 8.49 -23.76 8.67
C HIS A 76 8.78 -22.67 7.62
N GLU A 77 8.64 -21.38 7.96
CA GLU A 77 9.01 -20.26 7.09
C GLU A 77 10.48 -20.35 6.64
N THR A 78 11.38 -20.63 7.58
CA THR A 78 12.81 -20.79 7.29
C THR A 78 13.08 -21.99 6.39
N MET A 79 12.41 -23.12 6.65
CA MET A 79 12.56 -24.32 5.83
C MET A 79 12.02 -24.08 4.42
N ASN A 80 10.89 -23.39 4.29
CA ASN A 80 10.34 -22.99 3.00
C ASN A 80 11.27 -22.04 2.26
N PHE A 81 11.89 -21.08 2.94
CA PHE A 81 12.92 -20.23 2.32
C PHE A 81 14.13 -21.04 1.82
N ILE A 82 14.57 -22.05 2.57
CA ILE A 82 15.70 -22.93 2.14
C ILE A 82 15.28 -23.86 0.99
N LYS A 83 14.06 -24.41 1.03
CA LYS A 83 13.52 -25.33 0.00
C LYS A 83 13.18 -24.60 -1.30
N ASN A 84 12.61 -23.40 -1.19
CA ASN A 84 12.36 -22.51 -2.30
C ASN A 84 13.72 -21.99 -2.77
N ASN A 85 14.38 -22.76 -3.62
CA ASN A 85 15.61 -22.41 -4.32
C ASN A 85 15.36 -21.26 -5.32
N GLU A 86 14.65 -20.22 -4.93
CA GLU A 86 14.63 -18.99 -5.71
C GLU A 86 16.08 -18.50 -5.80
N PRO A 87 16.64 -18.43 -7.01
CA PRO A 87 18.03 -18.02 -7.15
C PRO A 87 18.15 -16.61 -6.59
N PHE A 88 19.11 -16.42 -5.69
CA PHE A 88 19.47 -15.09 -5.21
C PHE A 88 19.75 -14.19 -6.42
N LYS A 89 18.91 -13.16 -6.59
CA LYS A 89 19.08 -12.17 -7.65
C LYS A 89 20.03 -11.10 -7.14
N GLU A 90 21.31 -11.27 -7.47
CA GLU A 90 22.29 -10.23 -7.21
C GLU A 90 21.90 -8.94 -7.93
N VAL A 91 21.96 -7.82 -7.22
CA VAL A 91 21.73 -6.50 -7.81
C VAL A 91 22.94 -6.16 -8.66
N GLN A 92 22.81 -6.30 -9.97
CA GLN A 92 23.87 -5.93 -10.91
C GLN A 92 23.76 -4.46 -11.29
N LEU A 93 24.91 -3.77 -11.36
CA LEU A 93 24.96 -2.41 -11.84
C LEU A 93 24.69 -2.39 -13.36
N THR A 94 23.55 -1.84 -13.75
CA THR A 94 23.27 -1.55 -15.15
C THR A 94 23.99 -0.26 -15.55
N LYS A 95 24.67 -0.28 -16.71
CA LYS A 95 25.22 0.93 -17.33
C LYS A 95 24.05 1.78 -17.82
N VAL A 96 24.03 3.04 -17.42
CA VAL A 96 23.01 4.02 -17.79
C VAL A 96 23.74 5.29 -18.19
N GLU A 97 23.33 5.94 -19.28
CA GLU A 97 24.09 7.04 -19.89
C GLU A 97 24.10 8.29 -19.00
N ASN A 98 22.98 8.57 -18.32
CA ASN A 98 22.82 9.76 -17.51
C ASN A 98 21.78 9.59 -16.38
N ASN A 99 21.73 10.57 -15.47
CA ASN A 99 20.82 10.54 -14.31
C ASN A 99 19.33 10.61 -14.69
N LYS A 100 18.99 11.24 -15.82
CA LYS A 100 17.59 11.32 -16.30
C LYS A 100 17.10 9.95 -16.74
N GLU A 101 17.91 9.25 -17.53
CA GLU A 101 17.62 7.88 -17.97
C GLU A 101 17.54 6.93 -16.77
N ARG A 102 18.43 7.08 -15.79
CA ARG A 102 18.40 6.31 -14.54
C ARG A 102 17.11 6.52 -13.77
N PHE A 103 16.68 7.77 -13.63
CA PHE A 103 15.41 8.10 -12.99
C PHE A 103 14.22 7.47 -13.74
N ASN A 104 14.20 7.57 -15.07
CA ASN A 104 13.13 6.97 -15.87
C ASN A 104 13.04 5.44 -15.72
N TYR A 105 14.17 4.73 -15.67
CA TYR A 105 14.18 3.29 -15.38
C TYR A 105 13.63 2.96 -14.00
N ILE A 106 13.97 3.77 -12.98
CA ILE A 106 13.45 3.60 -11.62
C ILE A 106 11.93 3.79 -11.60
N ILE A 107 11.43 4.90 -12.15
CA ILE A 107 9.99 5.21 -12.16
C ILE A 107 9.20 4.16 -12.93
N SER A 108 9.65 3.79 -14.13
CA SER A 108 8.95 2.81 -14.97
C SER A 108 8.91 1.43 -14.32
N THR A 109 9.99 1.02 -13.65
CA THR A 109 10.02 -0.23 -12.90
C THR A 109 9.05 -0.18 -11.72
N LEU A 110 9.06 0.89 -10.93
CA LEU A 110 8.14 1.03 -9.79
C LEU A 110 6.67 1.04 -10.25
N LYS A 111 6.33 1.74 -11.33
CA LYS A 111 4.96 1.75 -11.89
C LYS A 111 4.52 0.38 -12.42
N ARG A 112 5.46 -0.44 -12.91
CA ARG A 112 5.17 -1.80 -13.40
C ARG A 112 4.94 -2.79 -12.27
N GLU A 113 5.75 -2.75 -11.22
CA GLU A 113 5.70 -3.73 -10.14
C GLU A 113 4.67 -3.38 -9.05
N ILE A 114 4.30 -2.10 -8.92
CA ILE A 114 3.36 -1.64 -7.90
C ILE A 114 1.99 -1.42 -8.54
N PRO A 115 0.95 -2.20 -8.16
CA PRO A 115 -0.40 -1.97 -8.67
C PRO A 115 -0.93 -0.60 -8.22
N GLU A 116 -1.64 0.10 -9.10
CA GLU A 116 -2.10 1.48 -8.88
C GLU A 116 -2.91 1.65 -7.59
N GLU A 117 -3.71 0.64 -7.26
CA GLU A 117 -4.53 0.57 -6.04
C GLU A 117 -3.70 0.68 -4.76
N LYS A 118 -2.45 0.19 -4.78
CA LYS A 118 -1.54 0.23 -3.64
C LYS A 118 -0.69 1.50 -3.61
N ILE A 119 -0.54 2.23 -4.71
CA ILE A 119 0.27 3.46 -4.80
C ILE A 119 -0.19 4.50 -3.79
N ASN A 120 -1.51 4.64 -3.60
CA ASN A 120 -2.08 5.59 -2.65
C ASN A 120 -1.80 5.23 -1.18
N ASN A 121 -1.49 3.96 -0.89
CA ASN A 121 -1.30 3.43 0.45
C ASN A 121 0.18 3.26 0.84
N ILE A 122 1.13 3.37 -0.10
CA ILE A 122 2.58 3.12 0.12
C ILE A 122 3.30 4.31 0.80
N GLY A 123 2.59 5.41 1.06
CA GLY A 123 3.11 6.55 1.80
C GLY A 123 3.66 7.67 0.92
N TYR A 124 3.84 8.84 1.55
CA TYR A 124 4.08 10.12 0.87
C TYR A 124 5.29 10.15 -0.09
N PRO A 125 6.46 9.58 0.23
CA PRO A 125 7.64 9.66 -0.65
C PRO A 125 7.48 8.88 -1.96
N PHE A 126 6.87 7.70 -1.92
CA PHE A 126 6.62 6.89 -3.12
C PHE A 126 5.57 7.52 -4.01
N ASN A 127 4.52 8.10 -3.41
CA ASN A 127 3.51 8.84 -4.16
C ASN A 127 4.13 10.03 -4.92
N LEU A 128 5.05 10.79 -4.30
CA LEU A 128 5.79 11.88 -4.95
C LEU A 128 6.61 11.39 -6.16
N ILE A 129 7.35 10.30 -5.98
CA ILE A 129 8.22 9.72 -7.01
C ILE A 129 7.38 9.20 -8.19
N LEU A 130 6.33 8.42 -7.90
CA LEU A 130 5.47 7.81 -8.92
C LEU A 130 4.65 8.84 -9.71
N ASN A 131 4.26 9.93 -9.05
CA ASN A 131 3.52 11.04 -9.65
C ASN A 131 4.43 12.25 -9.95
N TYR A 132 5.74 12.04 -10.14
CA TYR A 132 6.71 13.11 -10.38
C TYR A 132 6.29 14.05 -11.51
N ASP A 133 5.75 13.52 -12.61
CA ASP A 133 5.30 14.34 -13.74
C ASP A 133 4.25 15.37 -13.27
N LYS A 134 3.23 14.92 -12.53
CA LYS A 134 2.18 15.78 -11.97
C LYS A 134 2.77 16.88 -11.08
N TYR A 135 3.71 16.54 -10.21
CA TYR A 135 4.33 17.53 -9.32
C TYR A 135 5.27 18.48 -10.07
N LYS A 136 6.00 18.00 -11.08
CA LYS A 136 6.82 18.83 -11.97
C LYS A 136 5.97 19.84 -12.71
N TYR A 137 4.81 19.44 -13.22
CA TYR A 137 3.85 20.36 -13.85
C TYR A 137 3.35 21.41 -12.84
N MET A 138 2.94 21.00 -11.64
CA MET A 138 2.53 21.94 -10.59
C MET A 138 3.64 22.92 -10.21
N PHE A 139 4.89 22.45 -10.12
CA PHE A 139 6.03 23.30 -9.85
C PHE A 139 6.31 24.29 -10.98
N ASN A 140 6.21 23.85 -12.24
CA ASN A 140 6.38 24.71 -13.42
C ASN A 140 5.28 25.77 -13.53
N LEU A 141 4.03 25.40 -13.17
CA LEU A 141 2.92 26.33 -13.06
C LEU A 141 3.20 27.38 -12.00
N PHE A 142 3.57 26.93 -10.80
CA PHE A 142 3.88 27.81 -9.68
C PHE A 142 5.04 28.75 -10.02
N SER A 143 6.13 28.24 -10.58
CA SER A 143 7.29 29.07 -10.97
C SER A 143 6.93 30.06 -12.07
N SER A 144 6.07 29.68 -13.02
CA SER A 144 5.60 30.57 -14.10
C SER A 144 4.74 31.72 -13.56
N ILE A 145 3.87 31.43 -12.58
CA ILE A 145 3.04 32.42 -11.91
C ILE A 145 3.90 33.38 -11.08
N VAL A 146 4.86 32.86 -10.30
CA VAL A 146 5.74 33.69 -9.48
C VAL A 146 6.66 34.57 -10.33
N SER A 147 7.14 34.06 -11.46
CA SER A 147 8.05 34.80 -12.34
C SER A 147 7.34 35.85 -13.20
N ASN A 148 6.06 35.64 -13.51
CA ASN A 148 5.25 36.58 -14.30
C ASN A 148 3.81 36.57 -13.76
N PRO A 149 3.53 37.33 -12.68
CA PRO A 149 2.20 37.36 -12.07
C PRO A 149 1.12 37.88 -13.02
N GLU A 150 1.48 38.74 -13.99
CA GLU A 150 0.60 39.31 -15.01
C GLU A 150 -0.02 38.24 -15.95
N LYS A 151 0.54 37.03 -16.01
CA LYS A 151 -0.03 35.92 -16.80
C LYS A 151 -1.38 35.44 -16.29
N LEU A 152 -1.70 35.74 -15.03
CA LEU A 152 -3.00 35.42 -14.43
C LEU A 152 -4.10 36.39 -14.90
N ASP A 153 -3.73 37.56 -15.41
CA ASP A 153 -4.67 38.59 -15.85
C ASP A 153 -5.09 38.39 -17.31
N ASN A 154 -4.43 37.48 -18.03
CA ASN A 154 -4.72 37.18 -19.44
C ASN A 154 -5.29 35.75 -19.60
N PRO A 155 -6.59 35.60 -19.94
CA PRO A 155 -7.22 34.29 -20.12
C PRO A 155 -6.50 33.38 -21.13
N LYS A 156 -5.91 33.94 -22.18
CA LYS A 156 -5.20 33.15 -23.20
C LYS A 156 -3.89 32.56 -22.66
N GLU A 157 -3.21 33.26 -21.76
CA GLU A 157 -1.99 32.78 -21.14
C GLU A 157 -2.28 31.76 -20.03
N LEU A 158 -3.39 31.93 -19.30
CA LEU A 158 -3.94 30.92 -18.40
C LEU A 158 -4.25 29.59 -19.10
N ILE A 159 -4.80 29.63 -20.31
CA ILE A 159 -5.05 28.43 -21.12
C ILE A 159 -3.75 27.70 -21.42
N SER A 160 -2.72 28.42 -21.86
CA SER A 160 -1.40 27.82 -22.16
C SER A 160 -0.71 27.22 -20.92
N LEU A 161 -1.00 27.73 -19.73
CA LEU A 161 -0.47 27.20 -18.48
C LEU A 161 -1.09 25.84 -18.15
N ILE A 162 -2.39 25.66 -18.39
CA ILE A 162 -3.11 24.44 -17.98
C ILE A 162 -3.26 23.39 -19.09
N GLU A 163 -2.93 23.74 -20.34
CA GLU A 163 -2.91 22.83 -21.48
C GLU A 163 -2.12 21.52 -21.24
N PRO A 164 -0.94 21.53 -20.58
CA PRO A 164 -0.22 20.31 -20.22
C PRO A 164 -0.99 19.40 -19.24
N MET A 165 -1.90 19.94 -18.43
CA MET A 165 -2.76 19.14 -17.54
C MET A 165 -3.89 18.42 -18.28
N MET A 166 -4.10 18.77 -19.56
CA MET A 166 -5.06 18.12 -20.44
C MET A 166 -4.45 16.95 -21.21
N GLU A 167 -3.12 16.84 -21.28
CA GLU A 167 -2.46 15.67 -21.89
C GLU A 167 -2.76 14.39 -21.11
N GLY A 168 -3.05 13.30 -21.83
CA GLY A 168 -3.40 12.00 -21.23
C GLY A 168 -4.85 11.87 -20.73
N LYS A 169 -5.63 12.96 -20.66
CA LYS A 169 -7.06 12.91 -20.33
C LYS A 169 -7.93 12.55 -21.54
N ASP A 170 -9.07 11.94 -21.27
CA ASP A 170 -10.06 11.62 -22.30
C ASP A 170 -10.69 12.88 -22.92
N GLU A 171 -11.25 12.73 -24.13
CA GLU A 171 -11.89 13.81 -24.89
C GLU A 171 -12.98 14.55 -24.11
N LYS A 172 -13.73 13.84 -23.25
CA LYS A 172 -14.85 14.40 -22.50
C LYS A 172 -14.36 15.27 -21.34
N GLU A 173 -13.31 14.83 -20.64
CA GLU A 173 -12.64 15.62 -19.61
C GLU A 173 -11.95 16.84 -20.19
N LYS A 174 -11.26 16.68 -21.34
CA LYS A 174 -10.64 17.80 -22.07
C LYS A 174 -11.68 18.87 -22.44
N LYS A 175 -12.85 18.44 -22.93
CA LYS A 175 -13.93 19.36 -23.28
C LYS A 175 -14.45 20.14 -22.08
N LYS A 176 -14.69 19.48 -20.95
CA LYS A 176 -15.11 20.15 -19.71
C LYS A 176 -14.08 21.17 -19.20
N MET A 177 -12.79 20.85 -19.28
CA MET A 177 -11.73 21.79 -18.89
C MET A 177 -11.71 23.02 -19.80
N LYS A 178 -11.90 22.85 -21.12
CA LYS A 178 -12.04 23.97 -22.07
C LYS A 178 -13.26 24.84 -21.78
N GLU A 179 -14.39 24.24 -21.45
CA GLU A 179 -15.62 24.97 -21.10
C GLU A 179 -15.43 25.79 -19.81
N MET A 180 -14.74 25.22 -18.80
CA MET A 180 -14.43 25.92 -17.54
C MET A 180 -13.49 27.12 -17.78
N LEU A 181 -12.51 26.96 -18.66
CA LEU A 181 -11.62 28.04 -19.11
C LEU A 181 -12.35 29.17 -19.82
N GLN A 182 -13.24 28.84 -20.74
CA GLN A 182 -14.07 29.82 -21.45
C GLN A 182 -14.96 30.60 -20.49
N MET A 183 -15.48 29.95 -19.45
CA MET A 183 -16.28 30.62 -18.43
C MET A 183 -15.44 31.56 -17.56
N ALA A 184 -14.18 31.22 -17.26
CA ALA A 184 -13.24 32.11 -16.59
C ALA A 184 -12.88 33.33 -17.46
N GLU A 185 -12.68 33.13 -18.77
CA GLU A 185 -12.48 34.22 -19.73
C GLU A 185 -13.67 35.19 -19.74
N ILE A 186 -14.90 34.67 -19.72
CA ILE A 186 -16.12 35.48 -19.62
C ILE A 186 -16.18 36.22 -18.29
N MET A 187 -15.87 35.58 -17.16
CA MET A 187 -15.89 36.24 -15.84
C MET A 187 -14.88 37.39 -15.75
N MET A 188 -13.66 37.21 -16.25
CA MET A 188 -12.64 38.27 -16.27
C MET A 188 -13.00 39.40 -17.24
N ALA A 189 -13.63 39.09 -18.38
CA ALA A 189 -14.12 40.11 -19.31
C ALA A 189 -15.32 40.90 -18.76
N LEU A 190 -16.09 40.29 -17.86
CA LEU A 190 -17.24 40.90 -17.18
C LEU A 190 -16.84 41.63 -15.88
N GLU A 191 -15.60 41.49 -15.39
CA GLU A 191 -15.13 42.32 -14.29
C GLU A 191 -15.08 43.79 -14.75
N PRO A 192 -15.88 44.68 -14.12
CA PRO A 192 -15.86 46.08 -14.48
C PRO A 192 -14.47 46.64 -14.17
N SER A 193 -13.80 47.20 -15.17
CA SER A 193 -12.50 47.84 -14.97
C SER A 193 -12.66 48.96 -13.95
N ASN A 194 -12.29 48.73 -12.69
CA ASN A 194 -12.03 49.80 -11.73
C ASN A 194 -10.66 50.44 -12.06
N LYS A 195 -10.45 50.82 -13.33
CA LYS A 195 -9.51 51.88 -13.67
C LYS A 195 -10.26 53.18 -13.43
N LYS A 196 -10.28 53.62 -12.18
CA LYS A 196 -10.56 55.04 -11.89
C LYS A 196 -9.41 55.83 -12.51
N GLU A 197 -9.76 56.52 -13.59
CA GLU A 197 -9.23 57.83 -13.95
C GLU A 197 -8.78 58.57 -12.68
N LYS A 198 -7.47 58.76 -12.53
CA LYS A 198 -7.00 60.02 -11.98
C LYS A 198 -6.76 60.91 -13.19
N ASP A 199 -7.87 61.47 -13.63
CA ASP A 199 -7.84 62.61 -14.51
C ASP A 199 -7.21 63.79 -13.76
N SER A 200 -6.48 64.56 -14.55
CA SER A 200 -6.05 65.92 -14.33
C SER A 200 -6.86 66.72 -13.29
N GLU A 201 -6.18 67.18 -12.23
CA GLU A 201 -6.46 68.50 -11.67
C GLU A 201 -5.20 69.36 -11.75
N THR A 202 -5.45 70.60 -12.12
CA THR A 202 -4.59 71.56 -12.79
C THR A 202 -4.32 72.70 -11.82
N LYS A 203 -3.09 73.25 -11.86
CA LYS A 203 -2.65 74.56 -11.32
C LYS A 203 -2.52 74.74 -9.82
#